data_AF-A0A1L7D4H0-F1
#
_entry.id   AF-A0A1L7D4H0-F1
#
_cell.length_a   1.000
_cell.length_b   1.000
_cell.length_c   1.000
_cell.angle_alpha   90.00
_cell.angle_beta   90.00
_cell.angle_gamma   90.00
#
_symmetry.space_group_name_H-M   'P 1'
#
loop_
_entity.id
_entity.type
_entity.pdbx_description
1 polymer ?
#
loop_
_entity_poly.entity_id
_entity_poly.type
_entity_poly.pdbx_seq_one_letter_code
_entity_poly.pdbx_strand_id
1 'polypeptide(L)'
;MTTVNPVDLDKATIDLIFILRDSLTDNGPSRMEFWADRATTAIAAAAAGAESFGQAVTIAAHKLQIDTLTAAASKRLKTVAETLEPNFQEWVTHVDKTLVYIVALAKTENTIRKEEKAAKKSNTKSEEAPF
;
A
#
# COMPACT_ATOMS: atom_id res chain seq x y z
N MET A 1 -25.46 -4.52 11.82
CA MET A 1 -24.20 -4.42 11.07
C MET A 1 -23.70 -3.01 11.21
N THR A 2 -22.64 -2.79 11.99
CA THR A 2 -21.94 -1.50 12.02
C THR A 2 -21.11 -1.42 10.76
N THR A 3 -21.56 -0.63 9.80
CA THR A 3 -20.83 -0.32 8.57
C THR A 3 -19.46 0.23 8.93
N VAL A 4 -18.39 -0.35 8.40
CA VAL A 4 -17.05 0.17 8.67
C VAL A 4 -16.93 1.58 8.07
N ASN A 5 -16.16 2.46 8.72
CA ASN A 5 -15.99 3.82 8.22
C ASN A 5 -15.19 3.80 6.91
N PRO A 6 -15.67 4.42 5.82
CA PRO A 6 -14.93 4.51 4.56
C PRO A 6 -13.50 5.07 4.70
N VAL A 7 -13.27 5.96 5.67
CA VAL A 7 -11.94 6.51 5.95
C VAL A 7 -10.98 5.44 6.47
N ASP A 8 -11.47 4.47 7.24
CA ASP A 8 -10.66 3.36 7.73
C ASP A 8 -10.31 2.39 6.59
N LEU A 9 -11.24 2.18 5.64
CA LEU A 9 -10.97 1.42 4.42
C LEU A 9 -9.95 2.12 3.53
N ASP A 10 -10.06 3.44 3.35
CA ASP A 10 -9.09 4.24 2.60
C ASP A 10 -7.70 4.08 3.21
N LYS A 11 -7.57 4.30 4.52
CA LYS A 11 -6.31 4.23 5.24
C LYS A 11 -5.68 2.83 5.16
N ALA A 12 -6.47 1.79 5.42
CA ALA A 12 -6.00 0.41 5.35
C ALA A 12 -5.56 0.02 3.92
N THR A 13 -6.26 0.52 2.89
CA THR A 13 -5.89 0.29 1.49
C THR A 13 -4.62 1.06 1.12
N ILE A 14 -4.44 2.29 1.60
CA ILE A 14 -3.19 3.05 1.43
C ILE A 14 -2.02 2.30 2.07
N ASP A 15 -2.20 1.78 3.28
CA ASP A 15 -1.17 0.99 3.96
C ASP A 15 -0.85 -0.30 3.19
N LEU A 16 -1.85 -0.98 2.63
CA LEU A 16 -1.65 -2.12 1.75
C LEU A 16 -0.81 -1.75 0.50
N ILE A 17 -1.11 -0.62 -0.14
CA ILE A 17 -0.32 -0.11 -1.28
C ILE A 17 1.15 0.09 -0.87
N PHE A 18 1.42 0.66 0.30
CA PHE A 18 2.79 0.82 0.79
C PHE A 18 3.47 -0.51 1.14
N ILE A 19 2.74 -1.47 1.72
CA ILE A 19 3.24 -2.82 2.02
C ILE A 19 3.72 -3.51 0.74
N LEU A 20 2.91 -3.46 -0.32
CA LEU A 20 3.25 -4.01 -1.63
C LEU A 20 4.44 -3.28 -2.25
N ARG A 21 4.42 -1.95 -2.25
CA ARG A 21 5.49 -1.09 -2.76
C ARG A 21 6.84 -1.37 -2.09
N ASP A 22 6.83 -1.55 -0.77
CA ASP A 22 8.03 -1.79 0.03
C ASP A 22 8.54 -3.23 -0.12
N SER A 23 7.76 -4.13 -0.72
CA SER A 23 8.13 -5.52 -1.00
C SER A 23 8.50 -5.77 -2.47
N LEU A 24 8.54 -4.72 -3.30
CA LEU A 24 9.03 -4.84 -4.67
C LEU A 24 10.48 -5.31 -4.69
N THR A 25 10.75 -6.28 -5.55
CA THR A 25 12.09 -6.81 -5.83
C THR A 25 12.62 -6.21 -7.13
N ASP A 26 13.91 -6.43 -7.41
CA ASP A 26 14.54 -5.93 -8.65
C ASP A 26 14.04 -6.64 -9.92
N ASN A 27 13.38 -7.80 -9.76
CA ASN A 27 12.77 -8.55 -10.87
C ASN A 27 11.35 -8.07 -11.18
N GLY A 28 10.73 -7.31 -10.27
CA GLY A 28 9.38 -6.78 -10.43
C GLY A 28 9.33 -5.40 -11.10
N PRO A 29 8.16 -4.75 -11.11
CA PRO A 29 8.03 -3.40 -11.64
C PRO A 29 8.87 -2.43 -10.83
N SER A 30 9.49 -1.48 -11.53
CA SER A 30 10.18 -0.37 -10.90
C SER A 30 9.22 0.45 -10.02
N ARG A 31 9.78 1.19 -9.05
CA ARG A 31 8.97 2.12 -8.23
C ARG A 31 8.25 3.16 -9.06
N MET A 32 8.78 3.54 -10.22
CA MET A 32 8.14 4.49 -11.14
C MET A 32 6.89 3.86 -11.77
N GLU A 33 7.03 2.65 -12.33
CA GLU A 33 5.92 1.89 -12.91
C GLU A 33 4.86 1.54 -11.87
N PHE A 34 5.30 1.25 -10.64
CA PHE A 34 4.41 1.03 -9.50
C PHE A 34 3.41 2.17 -9.32
N TRP A 35 3.91 3.41 -9.25
CA TRP A 35 3.07 4.59 -9.07
C TRP A 35 2.37 5.04 -10.36
N ALA A 36 2.90 4.71 -11.54
CA ALA A 36 2.25 5.05 -12.80
C ALA A 36 0.91 4.32 -12.94
N ASP A 37 0.89 3.00 -12.76
CA ASP A 37 -0.30 2.18 -13.01
C ASP A 37 -0.35 0.87 -12.23
N ARG A 38 0.80 0.27 -11.88
CA ARG A 38 0.79 -1.11 -11.33
C ARG A 38 0.10 -1.21 -9.97
N ALA A 39 0.16 -0.18 -9.14
CA ALA A 39 -0.56 -0.15 -7.86
C ALA A 39 -2.07 -0.26 -8.08
N THR A 40 -2.62 0.57 -8.99
CA THR A 40 -4.05 0.57 -9.33
C THR A 40 -4.47 -0.79 -9.88
N THR A 41 -3.75 -1.31 -10.88
CA THR A 41 -4.12 -2.57 -11.53
C THR A 41 -3.99 -3.78 -10.61
N ALA A 42 -3.01 -3.79 -9.69
CA ALA A 42 -2.87 -4.85 -8.70
C ALA A 42 -4.02 -4.87 -7.69
N ILE A 43 -4.38 -3.71 -7.14
CA ILE A 43 -5.49 -3.61 -6.17
C ILE A 43 -6.84 -3.89 -6.83
N ALA A 44 -7.07 -3.38 -8.05
CA ALA A 44 -8.30 -3.67 -8.80
C ALA A 44 -8.45 -5.17 -9.09
N ALA A 45 -7.37 -5.82 -9.54
CA ALA A 45 -7.40 -7.27 -9.80
C ALA A 45 -7.62 -8.07 -8.51
N ALA A 46 -7.02 -7.64 -7.40
CA ALA A 46 -7.21 -8.26 -6.10
C ALA A 46 -8.65 -8.15 -5.59
N ALA A 47 -9.26 -6.97 -5.68
CA ALA A 47 -10.64 -6.76 -5.26
C ALA A 47 -11.64 -7.53 -6.16
N ALA A 48 -11.37 -7.61 -7.46
CA ALA A 48 -12.26 -8.30 -8.40
C ALA A 48 -12.13 -9.84 -8.37
N GLY A 49 -10.95 -10.37 -8.06
CA GLY A 49 -10.64 -11.80 -8.24
C GLY A 49 -10.52 -12.61 -6.96
N ALA A 50 -10.63 -12.00 -5.78
CA ALA A 50 -10.45 -12.68 -4.51
C ALA A 50 -11.78 -12.95 -3.78
N GLU A 51 -11.81 -14.03 -3.01
CA GLU A 51 -12.92 -14.41 -2.13
C GLU A 51 -12.61 -14.12 -0.64
N SER A 52 -11.36 -13.77 -0.33
CA SER A 52 -10.88 -13.41 1.01
C SER A 52 -9.77 -12.37 0.93
N PHE A 53 -9.48 -11.69 2.03
CA PHE A 53 -8.41 -10.70 2.04
C PHE A 53 -7.03 -11.33 1.84
N GLY A 54 -6.78 -12.52 2.41
CA GLY A 54 -5.54 -13.28 2.15
C GLY A 54 -5.33 -13.61 0.66
N GLN A 55 -6.40 -13.99 -0.05
CA GLN A 55 -6.33 -14.23 -1.50
C GLN A 55 -6.13 -12.92 -2.27
N ALA A 56 -6.74 -11.83 -1.85
CA ALA A 56 -6.57 -10.51 -2.46
C ALA A 56 -5.10 -10.06 -2.39
N VAL A 57 -4.47 -10.19 -1.23
CA VAL A 57 -3.04 -9.92 -1.04
C VAL A 57 -2.19 -10.78 -1.99
N THR A 58 -2.51 -12.06 -2.11
CA THR A 58 -1.80 -12.99 -3.01
C THR A 58 -1.92 -12.58 -4.47
N ILE A 59 -3.14 -12.23 -4.93
CA ILE A 59 -3.37 -11.77 -6.31
C ILE A 59 -2.62 -10.47 -6.58
N ALA A 60 -2.67 -9.49 -5.67
CA ALA A 60 -1.94 -8.24 -5.80
C ALA A 60 -0.42 -8.47 -5.86
N ALA A 61 0.11 -9.32 -4.98
CA ALA A 61 1.53 -9.66 -4.93
C ALA A 61 2.00 -10.32 -6.23
N HIS A 62 1.27 -11.31 -6.74
CA HIS A 62 1.59 -11.95 -8.02
C HIS A 62 1.52 -10.98 -9.19
N LYS A 63 0.53 -10.07 -9.21
CA LYS A 63 0.43 -9.03 -10.25
C LYS A 63 1.65 -8.10 -10.28
N LEU A 64 2.30 -7.94 -9.13
CA LEU A 64 3.51 -7.16 -8.93
C LEU A 64 4.79 -7.99 -8.94
N GLN A 65 4.71 -9.29 -9.26
CA GLN A 65 5.86 -10.21 -9.26
C GLN A 65 6.61 -10.23 -7.92
N ILE A 66 5.84 -10.17 -6.82
CA ILE A 66 6.34 -10.30 -5.46
C ILE A 66 6.11 -11.74 -5.02
N ASP A 67 7.18 -12.53 -4.92
CA ASP A 67 7.10 -13.92 -4.45
C ASP A 67 6.86 -13.99 -2.95
N THR A 68 7.47 -13.08 -2.19
CA THR A 68 7.35 -13.01 -0.74
C THR A 68 7.39 -11.56 -0.26
N LEU A 69 6.54 -11.24 0.71
CA LEU A 69 6.58 -9.95 1.40
C LEU A 69 7.80 -9.87 2.32
N THR A 70 8.40 -8.69 2.42
CA THR A 70 9.49 -8.46 3.36
C THR A 70 9.00 -8.61 4.80
N ALA A 71 9.88 -9.01 5.73
CA ALA A 71 9.49 -9.18 7.14
C ALA A 71 8.85 -7.91 7.75
N ALA A 72 9.31 -6.72 7.36
CA ALA A 72 8.74 -5.45 7.81
C ALA A 72 7.35 -5.18 7.20
N ALA A 73 7.13 -5.55 5.92
CA ALA A 73 5.84 -5.46 5.28
C ALA A 73 4.84 -6.46 5.88
N SER A 74 5.24 -7.70 6.15
CA SER A 74 4.41 -8.73 6.77
C SER A 74 3.90 -8.34 8.16
N LYS A 75 4.72 -7.65 8.97
CA LYS A 75 4.30 -7.12 10.27
C LYS A 75 3.17 -6.10 10.14
N ARG A 76 3.28 -5.16 9.20
CA ARG A 76 2.24 -4.15 8.94
C ARG A 76 0.98 -4.75 8.31
N LEU A 77 1.16 -5.78 7.47
CA LEU A 77 0.04 -6.47 6.85
C LEU A 77 -0.92 -7.07 7.89
N LYS A 78 -0.40 -7.55 9.03
CA LYS A 78 -1.25 -8.03 10.12
C LYS A 78 -2.24 -6.96 10.61
N THR A 79 -1.77 -5.73 10.81
CA THR A 79 -2.63 -4.61 11.24
C THR A 79 -3.65 -4.22 10.18
N VAL A 80 -3.28 -4.28 8.90
CA VAL A 80 -4.22 -4.07 7.79
C VAL A 80 -5.27 -5.18 7.74
N ALA A 81 -4.87 -6.43 7.96
CA ALA A 81 -5.76 -7.60 7.97
C ALA A 81 -6.82 -7.50 9.06
N GLU A 82 -6.49 -6.97 10.25
CA GLU A 82 -7.44 -6.74 11.34
C GLU A 82 -8.59 -5.79 10.93
N THR A 83 -8.35 -4.91 9.95
CA THR A 83 -9.37 -3.99 9.41
C THR A 83 -10.08 -4.57 8.18
N LEU A 84 -9.33 -5.13 7.23
CA LEU A 84 -9.88 -5.49 5.91
C LEU A 84 -10.47 -6.91 5.86
N GLU A 85 -9.95 -7.87 6.63
CA GLU A 85 -10.48 -9.24 6.62
C GLU A 85 -11.94 -9.30 7.09
N PRO A 86 -12.34 -8.75 8.26
CA PRO A 86 -13.74 -8.79 8.68
C PRO A 86 -14.68 -7.96 7.79
N ASN A 87 -14.14 -6.99 7.05
CA ASN A 87 -14.91 -6.07 6.21
C ASN A 87 -14.63 -6.29 4.71
N PHE A 88 -14.20 -7.50 4.32
CA PHE A 88 -13.68 -7.78 2.98
C PHE A 88 -14.66 -7.38 1.87
N GLN A 89 -15.93 -7.73 2.00
CA GLN A 89 -16.93 -7.42 0.96
C GLN A 89 -17.24 -5.92 0.85
N GLU A 90 -17.20 -5.21 1.98
CA GLU A 90 -17.32 -3.74 2.01
C GLU A 90 -16.10 -3.11 1.34
N TRP A 91 -14.90 -3.62 1.63
CA TRP A 91 -13.66 -3.20 0.99
C TRP A 91 -13.67 -3.40 -0.53
N VAL A 92 -14.11 -4.57 -1.02
CA VAL A 92 -14.23 -4.84 -2.47
C VAL A 92 -15.14 -3.80 -3.14
N THR A 93 -16.32 -3.56 -2.56
CA THR A 93 -17.29 -2.59 -3.08
C THR A 93 -16.75 -1.16 -3.01
N HIS A 94 -15.99 -0.84 -1.98
CA HIS A 94 -15.37 0.47 -1.80
C HIS A 94 -14.29 0.70 -2.85
N VAL A 95 -13.37 -0.24 -3.03
CA VAL A 95 -12.31 -0.19 -4.04
C VAL A 95 -12.87 0.03 -5.44
N ASP A 96 -13.91 -0.72 -5.83
CA ASP A 96 -14.56 -0.56 -7.14
C ASP A 96 -15.00 0.89 -7.43
N LYS A 97 -15.45 1.61 -6.38
CA LYS A 97 -15.95 2.98 -6.50
C LYS A 97 -14.88 4.05 -6.33
N THR A 98 -13.86 3.79 -5.51
CA THR A 98 -12.96 4.85 -4.99
C THR A 98 -11.48 4.62 -5.26
N LEU A 99 -11.08 3.55 -5.95
CA LEU A 99 -9.66 3.19 -6.11
C LEU A 99 -8.78 4.33 -6.64
N VAL A 100 -9.23 5.05 -7.66
CA VAL A 100 -8.46 6.18 -8.23
C VAL A 100 -8.21 7.26 -7.17
N TYR A 101 -9.20 7.55 -6.34
CA TYR A 101 -9.08 8.49 -5.23
C TYR A 101 -8.10 7.98 -4.16
N ILE A 102 -8.21 6.71 -3.75
CA ILE A 102 -7.30 6.10 -2.77
C ILE A 102 -5.84 6.13 -3.27
N VAL A 103 -5.60 5.80 -4.54
CA VAL A 103 -4.25 5.84 -5.13
C VAL A 103 -3.72 7.27 -5.19
N ALA A 104 -4.58 8.26 -5.45
CA ALA A 104 -4.18 9.67 -5.39
C ALA A 104 -3.75 10.08 -3.97
N LEU A 105 -4.50 9.68 -2.93
CA LEU A 105 -4.10 9.90 -1.54
C LEU A 105 -2.76 9.22 -1.20
N ALA A 106 -2.57 7.97 -1.63
CA ALA A 106 -1.32 7.24 -1.42
C ALA A 106 -0.11 7.93 -2.09
N LYS A 107 -0.30 8.54 -3.27
CA LYS A 107 0.74 9.32 -3.95
C LYS A 107 1.09 10.60 -3.18
N THR A 108 0.11 11.30 -2.65
CA THR A 108 0.33 12.47 -1.79
C THR A 108 1.09 12.09 -0.53
N GLU A 109 0.66 11.03 0.16
CA GLU A 109 1.34 10.48 1.35
C GLU A 109 2.80 10.09 1.04
N ASN A 110 3.06 9.47 -0.13
CA ASN A 110 4.42 9.12 -0.55
C ASN A 110 5.30 10.35 -0.79
N THR A 111 4.72 11.46 -1.26
CA THR A 111 5.43 12.72 -1.45
C THR A 111 5.81 13.33 -0.11
N ILE A 112 4.86 13.40 0.83
CA ILE A 112 5.09 13.87 2.21
C ILE A 112 6.20 13.06 2.89
N ARG A 113 6.13 11.72 2.83
CA ARG A 113 7.17 10.84 3.41
C ARG A 113 8.55 11.04 2.80
N LYS A 114 8.65 11.41 1.53
CA LYS A 114 9.93 11.72 0.88
C LYS A 114 10.49 13.05 1.38
N GLU A 115 9.64 14.07 1.49
CA GLU A 115 10.00 15.39 1.99
C GLU A 115 10.48 15.31 3.45
N GLU A 116 9.76 14.61 4.32
CA GLU A 116 10.15 14.39 5.71
C GLU A 116 11.50 13.68 5.83
N LYS A 117 11.75 12.66 4.99
CA LYS A 117 13.03 11.95 4.97
C LYS A 117 14.17 12.85 4.47
N ALA A 118 13.91 13.71 3.49
CA ALA A 118 14.88 14.67 2.99
C ALA A 118 15.22 15.72 4.06
N ALA A 119 14.20 16.26 4.75
CA ALA A 119 14.36 17.20 5.85
C ALA A 119 15.20 16.61 6.99
N LYS A 120 14.88 15.38 7.44
CA LYS A 120 15.65 14.68 8.48
C LYS A 120 17.12 14.47 8.09
N LYS A 121 17.39 14.08 6.84
CA LYS A 121 18.77 13.92 6.35
C LYS A 121 19.54 15.25 6.28
N SER A 122 18.87 16.36 6.01
CA SER A 122 19.51 17.68 6.00
C SER A 122 19.94 18.11 7.41
N ASN A 123 19.11 17.85 8.42
CA ASN A 123 19.41 18.16 9.82
C ASN A 123 20.58 17.34 10.37
N THR A 124 20.67 16.05 10.03
CA THR A 124 21.79 15.20 10.47
C THR A 124 23.12 15.63 9.86
N LYS A 125 23.14 16.11 8.61
CA LYS A 125 24.37 16.61 7.97
C LYS A 125 24.86 17.94 8.52
N SER A 126 23.98 18.77 9.09
CA SER A 126 24.38 20.03 9.74
C SER A 126 24.99 19.84 11.13
N GLU A 127 24.74 18.72 11.81
CA GLU A 127 25.35 18.40 13.12
C GLU A 127 26.70 17.70 13.03
N GLU A 128 27.01 17.03 11.90
CA GLU A 128 28.27 16.26 11.73
C GLU A 128 29.43 17.07 11.11
N ALA A 129 29.32 18.39 10.95
CA ALA A 129 30.45 19.20 10.47
C ALA A 129 31.50 19.32 11.59
N PRO A 130 32.69 18.68 11.49
CA PRO A 130 33.76 18.89 12.44
C PRO A 130 34.43 20.22 12.12
N PHE A 131 34.59 21.05 13.15
CA PHE A 131 35.57 22.14 13.17
C PHE A 131 36.99 21.57 13.14
#